data_AF-A0A2A4P2A6-F1
#
_entry.id   AF-A0A2A4P2A6-F1
#
_cell.length_a   1.000
_cell.length_b   1.000
_cell.length_c   1.000
_cell.angle_alpha   90.00
_cell.angle_beta   90.00
_cell.angle_gamma   90.00
#
_symmetry.space_group_name_H-M   'P 1'
#
loop_
_entity.id
_entity.type
_entity.pdbx_description
1 polymer ?
#
loop_
_entity_poly.entity_id
_entity_poly.type
_entity_poly.pdbx_seq_one_letter_code
_entity_poly.pdbx_strand_id
1 'polypeptide(L)'
;MKLFSCLCAFLLTSQLGLAQQRGAKPPVIRVDPPTPEQSLPTIPAPIPNAQPGITGLGQVAPGDAFGALLEQNRIADDPRSPRPLSPDQPPFTTERVLLTVDGEEITAGDINQLVSYYRSFRPGATDILIRDAVAALIPGRVARARFAVSLVSMDVRIKAAAAQADLGPEDWLKLVERFSDDKEEDSPADGAYVFGREQAVQPFDLLAHTFPKGKLSKPFLTVYGFHVLEVTDYERAERSRDDQSFVRHLLVMYPQLKEWEAAGKDIRAEIKQMVAECKIQIAEAWLRNMVPPKLRSNLVVDRFQSEQ
;
A
#
# COMPACT_ATOMS: atom_id res chain seq x y z
N MET A 1 64.68 29.20 42.44
CA MET A 1 63.60 30.21 42.46
C MET A 1 62.34 29.59 41.87
N LYS A 2 61.27 29.47 42.68
CA LYS A 2 59.81 29.44 42.39
C LYS A 2 59.34 28.91 41.02
N LEU A 3 58.67 27.74 40.96
CA LEU A 3 57.21 27.47 41.08
C LEU A 3 56.43 27.63 39.75
N PHE A 4 55.70 26.56 39.36
CA PHE A 4 54.38 26.45 38.69
C PHE A 4 54.34 25.10 37.93
N SER A 5 53.82 24.02 38.50
CA SER A 5 52.40 23.59 38.54
C SER A 5 51.74 23.50 37.15
N CYS A 6 51.58 22.29 36.62
CA CYS A 6 50.28 21.82 36.14
C CYS A 6 50.25 20.29 36.02
N LEU A 7 49.36 19.71 36.81
CA LEU A 7 48.98 18.30 36.86
C LEU A 7 48.01 18.03 35.68
N CYS A 8 48.20 16.96 34.92
CA CYS A 8 47.08 16.23 34.34
C CYS A 8 47.51 14.81 33.95
N ALA A 9 47.16 13.86 34.82
CA ALA A 9 47.15 12.44 34.51
C ALA A 9 45.94 12.14 33.62
N PHE A 10 46.12 11.35 32.56
CA PHE A 10 45.02 10.67 31.89
C PHE A 10 45.38 9.21 31.69
N LEU A 11 44.53 8.36 32.28
CA LEU A 11 44.59 6.91 32.29
C LEU A 11 44.25 6.32 30.92
N LEU A 12 44.88 5.19 30.62
CA LEU A 12 44.45 4.20 29.63
C LEU A 12 43.02 3.73 29.89
N THR A 13 42.19 3.70 28.85
CA THR A 13 41.13 2.69 28.69
C THR A 13 41.00 2.26 27.23
N SER A 14 40.75 0.97 27.10
CA SER A 14 40.72 0.08 25.95
C SER A 14 39.44 0.17 25.10
N GLN A 15 39.60 -0.13 23.81
CA GLN A 15 38.71 -0.88 22.91
C GLN A 15 37.19 -0.61 22.96
N LEU A 16 36.62 -0.21 21.81
CA LEU A 16 35.82 -1.08 20.93
C LEU A 16 35.21 -0.24 19.81
N GLY A 17 35.62 -0.53 18.58
CA GLY A 17 34.97 -0.02 17.38
C GLY A 17 33.61 -0.71 17.20
N LEU A 18 32.54 0.07 17.16
CA LEU A 18 31.24 -0.41 16.69
C LEU A 18 31.19 -0.26 15.17
N ALA A 19 31.54 -1.34 14.48
CA ALA A 19 31.15 -1.56 13.10
C ALA A 19 29.61 -1.64 13.04
N GLN A 20 28.98 -0.66 12.40
CA GLN A 20 27.54 -0.65 12.16
C GLN A 20 27.20 -1.81 11.21
N GLN A 21 26.58 -2.87 11.74
CA GLN A 21 26.13 -4.00 10.94
C GLN A 21 25.08 -3.54 9.92
N ARG A 22 25.40 -3.68 8.63
CA ARG A 22 24.42 -3.60 7.55
C ARG A 22 23.46 -4.78 7.70
N GLY A 23 22.19 -4.51 8.02
CA GLY A 23 21.15 -5.54 8.10
C GLY A 23 20.10 -5.38 9.22
N ALA A 24 20.23 -4.40 10.12
CA ALA A 24 19.20 -4.16 11.14
C ALA A 24 17.97 -3.41 10.57
N LYS A 25 16.77 -3.93 10.86
CA LYS A 25 15.47 -3.28 10.58
C LYS A 25 15.46 -1.89 11.25
N PRO A 26 15.06 -0.80 10.56
CA PRO A 26 15.03 0.52 11.17
C PRO A 26 14.09 0.51 12.39
N PRO A 27 14.45 1.20 13.48
CA PRO A 27 13.61 1.24 14.68
C PRO A 27 12.29 1.94 14.36
N VAL A 28 11.17 1.29 14.73
CA VAL A 28 9.84 1.90 14.73
C VAL A 28 9.85 2.99 15.79
N ILE A 29 9.74 4.25 15.37
CA ILE A 29 9.64 5.39 16.29
C ILE A 29 8.27 5.31 16.95
N ARG A 30 8.26 5.06 18.27
CA ARG A 30 7.04 5.17 19.09
C ARG A 30 6.68 6.64 19.19
N VAL A 31 5.52 7.02 18.67
CA VAL A 31 4.89 8.29 18.99
C VAL A 31 3.86 7.99 20.07
N ASP A 32 4.07 8.52 21.27
CA ASP A 32 3.11 8.40 22.36
C ASP A 32 1.78 9.10 21.95
N PRO A 33 0.62 8.54 22.31
CA PRO A 33 -0.66 9.17 22.01
C PRO A 33 -0.79 10.52 22.73
N PRO A 34 -1.41 11.53 22.11
CA PRO A 34 -1.61 12.83 22.75
C PRO A 34 -2.51 12.71 23.99
N THR A 35 -2.09 13.36 25.06
CA THR A 35 -2.81 13.44 26.35
C THR A 35 -4.16 14.15 26.17
N PRO A 36 -5.26 13.69 26.80
CA PRO A 36 -6.58 14.26 26.58
C PRO A 36 -6.82 15.47 27.51
N GLU A 37 -6.74 16.69 26.99
CA GLU A 37 -7.54 17.82 27.53
C GLU A 37 -7.59 19.01 26.56
N GLN A 38 -8.77 19.24 25.96
CA GLN A 38 -9.57 20.47 26.10
C GLN A 38 -10.77 20.45 25.13
N SER A 39 -11.91 20.88 25.66
CA SER A 39 -13.28 20.81 25.14
C SER A 39 -13.47 21.30 23.69
N LEU A 40 -14.09 20.47 22.85
CA LEU A 40 -14.66 20.86 21.55
C LEU A 40 -16.08 21.45 21.71
N PRO A 41 -16.48 22.47 20.93
CA PRO A 41 -17.86 22.93 20.89
C PRO A 41 -18.78 21.91 20.20
N THR A 42 -20.02 21.83 20.68
CA THR A 42 -21.07 20.91 20.25
C THR A 42 -21.41 21.04 18.76
N ILE A 43 -21.25 19.95 18.00
CA ILE A 43 -21.77 19.81 16.62
C ILE A 43 -23.14 19.11 16.69
N PRO A 44 -24.16 19.57 15.94
CA PRO A 44 -25.50 18.96 15.97
C PRO A 44 -25.55 17.60 15.23
N ALA A 45 -26.60 16.84 15.55
CA ALA A 45 -26.90 15.44 15.21
C ALA A 45 -26.79 15.03 13.71
N PRO A 46 -26.64 13.72 13.41
CA PRO A 46 -26.22 13.23 12.10
C PRO A 46 -27.35 13.22 11.05
N ILE A 47 -26.98 13.51 9.80
CA ILE A 47 -27.82 13.27 8.62
C ILE A 47 -27.62 11.81 8.16
N PRO A 48 -28.68 11.05 7.81
CA PRO A 48 -28.55 9.64 7.50
C PRO A 48 -28.02 9.38 6.08
N ASN A 49 -27.12 8.39 5.99
CA ASN A 49 -26.71 7.57 4.83
C ASN A 49 -26.72 8.20 3.42
N ALA A 50 -25.51 8.38 2.87
CA ALA A 50 -25.28 8.34 1.43
C ALA A 50 -23.99 7.56 1.13
N GLN A 51 -24.14 6.40 0.45
CA GLN A 51 -23.03 5.69 -0.17
C GLN A 51 -22.40 6.55 -1.28
N PRO A 52 -21.12 6.34 -1.59
CA PRO A 52 -20.67 6.48 -2.98
C PRO A 52 -20.29 5.12 -3.55
N GLY A 53 -21.22 4.57 -4.34
CA GLY A 53 -20.90 3.63 -5.39
C GLY A 53 -20.14 4.35 -6.50
N ILE A 54 -19.04 3.76 -6.96
CA ILE A 54 -18.40 4.18 -8.20
C ILE A 54 -18.99 3.30 -9.29
N THR A 55 -20.09 3.75 -9.90
CA THR A 55 -20.56 3.32 -11.24
C THR A 55 -21.72 4.20 -11.69
N GLY A 56 -21.56 4.88 -12.83
CA GLY A 56 -22.65 5.51 -13.60
C GLY A 56 -22.62 7.04 -13.62
N LEU A 57 -22.39 7.62 -14.79
CA LEU A 57 -22.59 9.04 -15.10
C LEU A 57 -24.07 9.41 -14.86
N GLY A 58 -24.39 9.91 -13.68
CA GLY A 58 -25.63 10.61 -13.36
C GLY A 58 -25.34 12.10 -13.28
N GLN A 59 -26.08 12.91 -14.05
CA GLN A 59 -25.98 14.37 -14.02
C GLN A 59 -26.21 14.90 -12.58
N VAL A 60 -25.20 15.56 -12.02
CA VAL A 60 -25.29 16.27 -10.74
C VAL A 60 -26.12 17.53 -10.96
N ALA A 61 -27.07 17.82 -10.06
CA ALA A 61 -27.88 19.02 -10.13
C ALA A 61 -26.97 20.29 -10.08
N PRO A 62 -27.29 21.38 -10.80
CA PRO A 62 -26.39 22.52 -10.97
C PRO A 62 -25.96 23.23 -9.67
N GLY A 63 -26.74 23.08 -8.58
CA GLY A 63 -26.46 23.70 -7.27
C GLY A 63 -25.50 22.91 -6.37
N ASP A 64 -25.43 21.58 -6.53
CA ASP A 64 -24.59 20.71 -5.68
C ASP A 64 -23.17 20.53 -6.22
N ALA A 65 -22.96 20.82 -7.50
CA ALA A 65 -21.66 20.74 -8.15
C ALA A 65 -20.65 21.76 -7.56
N PHE A 66 -21.11 22.94 -7.17
CA PHE A 66 -20.25 23.96 -6.55
C PHE A 66 -19.86 23.58 -5.12
N GLY A 67 -20.79 23.01 -4.33
CA GLY A 67 -20.51 22.50 -2.99
C GLY A 67 -19.53 21.31 -3.00
N ALA A 68 -19.72 20.36 -3.92
CA ALA A 68 -18.80 19.24 -4.11
C ALA A 68 -17.40 19.70 -4.60
N LEU A 69 -17.34 20.68 -5.48
CA LEU A 69 -16.09 21.29 -5.94
C LEU A 69 -15.36 22.02 -4.81
N LEU A 70 -16.08 22.77 -3.97
CA LEU A 70 -15.51 23.43 -2.79
C LEU A 70 -14.98 22.42 -1.76
N GLU A 71 -15.69 21.32 -1.54
CA GLU A 71 -15.23 20.26 -0.63
C GLU A 71 -14.00 19.53 -1.20
N GLN A 72 -14.00 19.24 -2.50
CA GLN A 72 -12.85 18.64 -3.18
C GLN A 72 -11.62 19.59 -3.16
N ASN A 73 -11.82 20.89 -3.31
CA ASN A 73 -10.76 21.90 -3.19
C ASN A 73 -10.27 22.06 -1.73
N ARG A 74 -11.16 21.97 -0.74
CA ARG A 74 -10.80 22.02 0.70
C ARG A 74 -9.98 20.79 1.11
N ILE A 75 -10.35 19.61 0.63
CA ILE A 75 -9.58 18.37 0.83
C ILE A 75 -8.22 18.45 0.11
N ALA A 76 -8.16 19.11 -1.05
CA ALA A 76 -6.89 19.32 -1.76
C ALA A 76 -5.90 20.19 -0.97
N ASP A 77 -6.37 21.18 -0.21
CA ASP A 77 -5.52 22.10 0.57
C ASP A 77 -5.25 21.66 2.01
N ASP A 78 -5.93 20.63 2.54
CA ASP A 78 -5.67 20.10 3.88
C ASP A 78 -4.32 19.38 3.96
N PRO A 79 -3.35 19.86 4.78
CA PRO A 79 -2.06 19.19 4.95
C PRO A 79 -2.17 17.80 5.59
N ARG A 80 -3.33 17.47 6.18
CA ARG A 80 -3.66 16.16 6.75
C ARG A 80 -4.56 15.30 5.87
N SER A 81 -4.62 15.61 4.58
CA SER A 81 -5.31 14.78 3.58
C SER A 81 -4.33 14.36 2.49
N PRO A 82 -4.48 13.18 1.88
CA PRO A 82 -3.64 12.79 0.75
C PRO A 82 -3.64 13.82 -0.38
N ARG A 83 -2.50 13.95 -1.07
CA ARG A 83 -2.42 14.81 -2.26
C ARG A 83 -3.27 14.22 -3.39
N PRO A 84 -3.91 15.06 -4.22
CA PRO A 84 -4.61 14.57 -5.40
C PRO A 84 -3.63 13.87 -6.36
N LEU A 85 -4.13 12.90 -7.12
CA LEU A 85 -3.38 12.25 -8.18
C LEU A 85 -3.05 13.23 -9.31
N SER A 86 -1.98 12.96 -10.07
CA SER A 86 -1.63 13.80 -11.22
C SER A 86 -2.75 13.76 -12.28
N PRO A 87 -3.21 14.91 -12.81
CA PRO A 87 -4.23 14.98 -13.85
C PRO A 87 -3.70 14.62 -15.25
N ASP A 88 -2.42 14.22 -15.37
CA ASP A 88 -1.79 13.86 -16.64
C ASP A 88 -2.55 12.77 -17.38
N GLN A 89 -2.54 12.85 -18.72
CA GLN A 89 -3.16 11.84 -19.58
C GLN A 89 -2.65 10.43 -19.24
N PRO A 90 -3.54 9.44 -19.07
CA PRO A 90 -3.14 8.07 -18.82
C PRO A 90 -2.30 7.52 -19.98
N PRO A 91 -1.31 6.66 -19.73
CA PRO A 91 -0.51 6.04 -20.79
C PRO A 91 -1.34 5.21 -21.77
N PHE A 92 -2.45 4.64 -21.33
CA PHE A 92 -3.38 3.88 -22.17
C PHE A 92 -4.77 4.51 -22.13
N THR A 93 -5.34 4.79 -23.31
CA THR A 93 -6.68 5.38 -23.43
C THR A 93 -7.78 4.33 -23.65
N THR A 94 -7.41 3.09 -23.98
CA THR A 94 -8.35 1.99 -24.23
C THR A 94 -8.10 0.88 -23.21
N GLU A 95 -9.16 0.42 -22.56
CA GLU A 95 -9.07 -0.71 -21.62
C GLU A 95 -8.82 -2.01 -22.39
N ARG A 96 -7.73 -2.70 -22.05
CA ARG A 96 -7.35 -3.98 -22.63
C ARG A 96 -6.40 -4.73 -21.70
N VAL A 97 -6.31 -6.05 -21.88
CA VAL A 97 -5.25 -6.86 -21.25
C VAL A 97 -3.93 -6.54 -21.94
N LEU A 98 -2.91 -6.22 -21.14
CA LEU A 98 -1.56 -5.95 -21.64
C LEU A 98 -0.66 -7.15 -21.40
N LEU A 99 -0.76 -7.77 -20.22
CA LEU A 99 0.03 -8.94 -19.85
C LEU A 99 -0.85 -9.94 -19.10
N THR A 100 -0.49 -11.22 -19.14
CA THR A 100 -0.98 -12.20 -18.17
C THR A 100 0.20 -12.79 -17.39
N VAL A 101 -0.03 -13.11 -16.12
CA VAL A 101 0.95 -13.69 -15.21
C VAL A 101 0.33 -14.94 -14.59
N ASP A 102 0.83 -16.11 -14.93
CA ASP A 102 0.22 -17.40 -14.57
C ASP A 102 -1.29 -17.47 -14.92
N GLY A 103 -1.70 -16.77 -15.99
CA GLY A 103 -3.09 -16.67 -16.45
C GLY A 103 -3.90 -15.52 -15.84
N GLU A 104 -3.39 -14.82 -14.82
CA GLU A 104 -4.05 -13.65 -14.24
C GLU A 104 -3.69 -12.37 -15.02
N GLU A 105 -4.71 -11.57 -15.35
CA GLU A 105 -4.57 -10.41 -16.24
C GLU A 105 -3.97 -9.19 -15.53
N ILE A 106 -3.08 -8.48 -16.23
CA ILE A 106 -2.68 -7.10 -15.92
C ILE A 106 -3.21 -6.22 -17.05
N THR A 107 -4.13 -5.31 -16.71
CA THR A 107 -4.83 -4.50 -17.69
C THR A 107 -4.24 -3.09 -17.83
N ALA A 108 -4.68 -2.38 -18.86
CA ALA A 108 -4.40 -0.97 -19.06
C ALA A 108 -4.84 -0.12 -17.84
N GLY A 109 -6.02 -0.41 -17.27
CA GLY A 109 -6.54 0.25 -16.08
C GLY A 109 -5.64 0.08 -14.86
N ASP A 110 -5.15 -1.14 -14.60
CA ASP A 110 -4.21 -1.41 -13.50
C ASP A 110 -2.94 -0.54 -13.61
N ILE A 111 -2.35 -0.50 -14.81
CA ILE A 111 -1.13 0.27 -15.06
C ILE A 111 -1.40 1.77 -14.98
N ASN A 112 -2.50 2.25 -15.58
CA ASN A 112 -2.89 3.65 -15.54
C ASN A 112 -3.03 4.14 -14.09
N GLN A 113 -3.67 3.35 -13.23
CA GLN A 113 -3.87 3.68 -11.82
C GLN A 113 -2.53 3.85 -11.09
N LEU A 114 -1.61 2.89 -11.24
CA LEU A 114 -0.30 2.97 -10.60
C LEU A 114 0.58 4.08 -11.19
N VAL A 115 0.53 4.31 -12.50
CA VAL A 115 1.30 5.39 -13.14
C VAL A 115 0.79 6.76 -12.66
N SER A 116 -0.52 6.97 -12.58
CA SER A 116 -1.11 8.20 -12.03
C SER A 116 -0.69 8.41 -10.57
N TYR A 117 -0.68 7.33 -9.77
CA TYR A 117 -0.14 7.34 -8.43
C TYR A 117 1.34 7.73 -8.38
N TYR A 118 2.21 7.08 -9.15
CA TYR A 118 3.65 7.39 -9.15
C TYR A 118 3.96 8.80 -9.61
N ARG A 119 3.24 9.33 -10.62
CA ARG A 119 3.39 10.73 -11.08
C ARG A 119 3.10 11.75 -9.98
N SER A 120 2.28 11.41 -8.97
CA SER A 120 1.97 12.33 -7.87
C SER A 120 3.15 12.64 -6.95
N PHE A 121 4.24 11.85 -7.01
CA PHE A 121 5.40 12.05 -6.13
C PHE A 121 6.76 11.71 -6.74
N ARG A 122 6.81 11.11 -7.94
CA ARG A 122 8.05 10.79 -8.66
C ARG A 122 8.11 11.58 -9.97
N PRO A 123 9.21 12.32 -10.23
CA PRO A 123 9.53 12.71 -11.60
C PRO A 123 10.03 11.49 -12.38
N GLY A 124 9.69 11.39 -13.66
CA GLY A 124 10.20 10.29 -14.49
C GLY A 124 9.52 10.18 -15.85
N ALA A 125 10.21 9.50 -16.77
CA ALA A 125 9.63 9.15 -18.06
C ALA A 125 8.53 8.09 -17.88
N THR A 126 7.49 8.17 -18.71
CA THR A 126 6.27 7.36 -18.54
C THR A 126 6.54 5.85 -18.71
N ASP A 127 7.47 5.48 -19.59
CA ASP A 127 7.92 4.11 -19.81
C ASP A 127 8.59 3.48 -18.57
N ILE A 128 9.35 4.27 -17.81
CA ILE A 128 9.92 3.84 -16.52
C ILE A 128 8.80 3.59 -15.51
N LEU A 129 7.82 4.49 -15.41
CA LEU A 129 6.68 4.33 -14.50
C LEU A 129 5.81 3.12 -14.87
N ILE A 130 5.59 2.86 -16.17
CA ILE A 130 4.88 1.66 -16.66
C ILE A 130 5.65 0.41 -16.23
N ARG A 131 6.97 0.36 -16.45
CA ARG A 131 7.80 -0.79 -16.06
C ARG A 131 7.73 -1.06 -14.55
N ASP A 132 7.79 0.00 -13.74
CA ASP A 132 7.73 -0.12 -12.29
C ASP A 132 6.33 -0.55 -11.82
N ALA A 133 5.26 -0.08 -12.48
CA ALA A 133 3.89 -0.53 -12.23
C ALA A 133 3.71 -2.02 -12.55
N VAL A 134 4.21 -2.47 -13.71
CA VAL A 134 4.22 -3.90 -14.09
C VAL A 134 4.96 -4.71 -13.04
N ALA A 135 6.15 -4.26 -12.61
CA ALA A 135 6.94 -4.93 -11.59
C ALA A 135 6.19 -5.07 -10.26
N ALA A 136 5.45 -4.04 -9.85
CA ALA A 136 4.70 -4.01 -8.60
C ALA A 136 3.44 -4.89 -8.63
N LEU A 137 2.83 -5.09 -9.80
CA LEU A 137 1.61 -5.89 -9.96
C LEU A 137 1.88 -7.40 -10.05
N ILE A 138 3.03 -7.81 -10.60
CA ILE A 138 3.37 -9.23 -10.81
C ILE A 138 3.20 -10.08 -9.54
N PRO A 139 3.75 -9.73 -8.35
CA PRO A 139 3.64 -10.57 -7.16
C PRO A 139 2.19 -10.87 -6.75
N GLY A 140 1.32 -9.86 -6.79
CA GLY A 140 -0.09 -10.03 -6.47
C GLY A 140 -0.81 -10.95 -7.45
N ARG A 141 -0.49 -10.85 -8.75
CA ARG A 141 -1.04 -11.75 -9.79
C ARG A 141 -0.57 -13.20 -9.61
N VAL A 142 0.72 -13.40 -9.31
CA VAL A 142 1.26 -14.73 -9.00
C VAL A 142 0.55 -15.33 -7.77
N ALA A 143 0.45 -14.60 -6.66
CA ALA A 143 -0.22 -15.11 -5.47
C ALA A 143 -1.70 -15.45 -5.73
N ARG A 144 -2.41 -14.59 -6.47
CA ARG A 144 -3.80 -14.83 -6.88
C ARG A 144 -3.94 -16.11 -7.71
N ALA A 145 -3.09 -16.31 -8.72
CA ALA A 145 -3.10 -17.51 -9.56
C ALA A 145 -2.78 -18.77 -8.74
N ARG A 146 -1.72 -18.73 -7.93
CA ARG A 146 -1.24 -19.88 -7.15
C ARG A 146 -2.20 -20.30 -6.05
N PHE A 147 -2.89 -19.35 -5.43
CA PHE A 147 -3.78 -19.61 -4.29
C PHE A 147 -5.26 -19.40 -4.61
N ALA A 148 -5.64 -19.49 -5.89
CA ALA A 148 -6.99 -19.21 -6.39
C ALA A 148 -8.09 -19.97 -5.63
N VAL A 149 -7.82 -21.22 -5.24
CA VAL A 149 -8.76 -22.08 -4.50
C VAL A 149 -9.22 -21.46 -3.18
N SER A 150 -8.37 -20.67 -2.52
CA SER A 150 -8.66 -20.06 -1.21
C SER A 150 -9.39 -18.72 -1.31
N LEU A 151 -9.44 -18.09 -2.48
CA LEU A 151 -9.91 -16.70 -2.61
C LEU A 151 -11.36 -16.50 -2.19
N VAL A 152 -12.25 -17.45 -2.52
CA VAL A 152 -13.69 -17.33 -2.24
C VAL A 152 -13.95 -17.31 -0.74
N SER A 153 -13.33 -18.21 0.03
CA SER A 153 -13.54 -18.27 1.48
C SER A 153 -12.90 -17.07 2.19
N MET A 154 -11.74 -16.61 1.71
CA MET A 154 -11.10 -15.41 2.24
C MET A 154 -11.92 -14.15 1.97
N ASP A 155 -12.47 -14.01 0.76
CA ASP A 155 -13.35 -12.90 0.37
C ASP A 155 -14.61 -12.82 1.25
N VAL A 156 -15.24 -13.98 1.54
CA VAL A 156 -16.36 -14.06 2.47
C VAL A 156 -15.95 -13.59 3.88
N ARG A 157 -14.78 -14.03 4.37
CA ARG A 157 -14.29 -13.66 5.71
C ARG A 157 -14.01 -12.16 5.82
N ILE A 158 -13.31 -11.56 4.85
CA ILE A 158 -12.98 -10.13 4.89
C ILE A 158 -14.22 -9.26 4.69
N LYS A 159 -15.18 -9.66 3.85
CA LYS A 159 -16.45 -8.94 3.68
C LYS A 159 -17.30 -8.99 4.94
N ALA A 160 -17.31 -10.12 5.64
CA ALA A 160 -17.98 -10.23 6.94
C ALA A 160 -17.37 -9.27 7.97
N ALA A 161 -16.04 -9.14 7.99
CA ALA A 161 -15.35 -8.17 8.85
C ALA A 161 -15.69 -6.72 8.46
N ALA A 162 -15.60 -6.39 7.17
CA ALA A 162 -15.89 -5.06 6.63
C ALA A 162 -17.33 -4.60 6.88
N ALA A 163 -18.29 -5.54 6.85
CA ALA A 163 -19.70 -5.24 7.13
C ALA A 163 -19.98 -4.95 8.61
N GLN A 164 -19.11 -5.40 9.52
CA GLN A 164 -19.19 -5.15 10.96
C GLN A 164 -18.31 -3.99 11.41
N ALA A 165 -17.46 -3.47 10.52
CA ALA A 165 -16.53 -2.40 10.84
C ALA A 165 -17.28 -1.09 11.09
N ASP A 166 -17.40 -0.75 12.37
CA ASP A 166 -17.62 0.62 12.82
C ASP A 166 -16.26 1.32 12.98
N LEU A 167 -16.24 2.64 12.85
CA LEU A 167 -15.02 3.44 13.00
C LEU A 167 -14.67 3.69 14.49
N GLY A 168 -15.51 3.24 15.42
CA GLY A 168 -15.25 3.28 16.85
C GLY A 168 -14.04 2.42 17.27
N PRO A 169 -13.17 2.90 18.17
CA PRO A 169 -11.92 2.22 18.52
C PRO A 169 -12.11 0.86 19.21
N GLU A 170 -13.10 0.71 20.10
CA GLU A 170 -13.32 -0.56 20.83
C GLU A 170 -13.82 -1.69 19.93
N ASP A 171 -14.70 -1.37 18.98
CA ASP A 171 -15.24 -2.36 18.06
C ASP A 171 -14.23 -2.74 16.98
N TRP A 172 -13.40 -1.79 16.56
CA TRP A 172 -12.27 -2.08 15.67
C TRP A 172 -11.31 -3.11 16.27
N LEU A 173 -10.90 -2.95 17.54
CA LEU A 173 -10.01 -3.89 18.22
C LEU A 173 -10.57 -5.32 18.23
N LYS A 174 -11.86 -5.48 18.52
CA LYS A 174 -12.53 -6.80 18.50
C LYS A 174 -12.52 -7.41 17.09
N LEU A 175 -12.67 -6.58 16.05
CA LEU A 175 -12.60 -7.04 14.67
C LEU A 175 -11.18 -7.46 14.27
N VAL A 176 -10.16 -6.71 14.69
CA VAL A 176 -8.76 -7.08 14.47
C VAL A 176 -8.46 -8.42 15.12
N GLU A 177 -8.81 -8.59 16.40
CA GLU A 177 -8.60 -9.83 17.15
C GLU A 177 -9.28 -11.03 16.48
N ARG A 178 -10.51 -10.84 15.99
CA ARG A 178 -11.34 -11.92 15.42
C ARG A 178 -10.99 -12.24 13.96
N PHE A 179 -10.69 -11.24 13.14
CA PHE A 179 -10.61 -11.39 11.70
C PHE A 179 -9.20 -11.21 11.14
N SER A 180 -8.33 -10.42 11.77
CA SER A 180 -6.99 -10.19 11.26
C SER A 180 -6.05 -11.36 11.58
N ASP A 181 -5.28 -11.75 10.57
CA ASP A 181 -4.19 -12.70 10.65
C ASP A 181 -2.83 -11.99 10.83
N ASP A 182 -2.80 -10.66 10.83
CA ASP A 182 -1.60 -9.85 11.11
C ASP A 182 -1.29 -9.86 12.61
N LYS A 183 -0.46 -10.81 13.04
CA LYS A 183 -0.15 -11.08 14.45
C LYS A 183 1.34 -11.05 14.75
N GLU A 184 2.11 -10.23 14.04
CA GLU A 184 3.52 -10.03 14.41
C GLU A 184 3.62 -9.53 15.86
N GLU A 185 4.63 -10.00 16.61
CA GLU A 185 4.79 -9.67 18.04
C GLU A 185 4.90 -8.15 18.30
N ASP A 186 5.44 -7.42 17.32
CA ASP A 186 5.59 -5.97 17.34
C ASP A 186 4.42 -5.21 16.66
N SER A 187 3.44 -5.89 16.07
CA SER A 187 2.30 -5.24 15.41
C SER A 187 1.37 -4.60 16.46
N PRO A 188 0.94 -3.34 16.29
CA PRO A 188 -0.07 -2.75 17.15
C PRO A 188 -1.37 -3.57 17.17
N ALA A 189 -2.00 -3.67 18.35
CA ALA A 189 -3.19 -4.49 18.56
C ALA A 189 -4.41 -4.07 17.70
N ASP A 190 -4.40 -2.84 17.20
CA ASP A 190 -5.41 -2.28 16.29
C ASP A 190 -5.03 -2.38 14.81
N GLY A 191 -3.92 -3.04 14.47
CA GLY A 191 -3.43 -3.15 13.10
C GLY A 191 -2.98 -1.81 12.52
N ALA A 192 -2.51 -0.89 13.37
CA ALA A 192 -2.03 0.42 12.95
C ALA A 192 -0.63 0.37 12.33
N TYR A 193 -0.43 1.17 11.28
CA TYR A 193 0.87 1.37 10.62
C TYR A 193 1.07 2.83 10.28
N VAL A 194 2.33 3.27 10.37
CA VAL A 194 2.78 4.56 9.84
C VAL A 194 3.89 4.31 8.85
N PHE A 195 3.72 4.79 7.61
CA PHE A 195 4.73 4.61 6.58
C PHE A 195 4.62 5.67 5.49
N GLY A 196 5.74 5.86 4.78
CA GLY A 196 5.82 6.72 3.60
C GLY A 196 5.60 5.95 2.30
N ARG A 197 5.48 6.70 1.20
CA ARG A 197 5.23 6.14 -0.13
C ARG A 197 6.30 5.12 -0.53
N GLU A 198 5.89 4.09 -1.25
CA GLU A 198 6.71 2.96 -1.72
C GLU A 198 7.25 2.03 -0.61
N GLN A 199 6.76 2.16 0.62
CA GLN A 199 7.19 1.27 1.71
C GLN A 199 6.28 0.04 1.84
N ALA A 200 5.06 0.09 1.29
CA ALA A 200 4.13 -1.03 1.26
C ALA A 200 3.96 -1.62 -0.15
N VAL A 201 3.39 -2.83 -0.22
CA VAL A 201 3.09 -3.51 -1.49
C VAL A 201 1.88 -2.89 -2.18
N GLN A 202 1.77 -3.03 -3.51
CA GLN A 202 0.59 -2.55 -4.24
C GLN A 202 -0.57 -3.57 -4.17
N PRO A 203 -1.84 -3.11 -4.13
CA PRO A 203 -2.29 -1.71 -4.12
C PRO A 203 -2.41 -1.08 -2.72
N PHE A 204 -1.88 -1.71 -1.66
CA PHE A 204 -1.97 -1.19 -0.28
C PHE A 204 -1.36 0.21 -0.15
N ASP A 205 -0.14 0.38 -0.67
CA ASP A 205 0.57 1.66 -0.69
C ASP A 205 -0.21 2.76 -1.42
N LEU A 206 -0.76 2.44 -2.61
CA LEU A 206 -1.61 3.37 -3.34
C LEU A 206 -2.83 3.79 -2.52
N LEU A 207 -3.55 2.85 -1.91
CA LEU A 207 -4.76 3.15 -1.15
C LEU A 207 -4.44 3.95 0.12
N ALA A 208 -3.38 3.60 0.84
CA ALA A 208 -2.94 4.33 2.03
C ALA A 208 -2.59 5.81 1.74
N HIS A 209 -2.15 6.12 0.52
CA HIS A 209 -1.77 7.49 0.13
C HIS A 209 -2.73 8.17 -0.86
N THR A 210 -3.94 7.64 -1.02
CA THR A 210 -4.98 8.25 -1.88
C THR A 210 -6.39 8.15 -1.31
N PHE A 211 -6.64 7.20 -0.41
CA PHE A 211 -7.97 6.98 0.13
C PHE A 211 -8.34 8.09 1.13
N PRO A 212 -9.60 8.56 1.15
CA PRO A 212 -10.00 9.63 2.05
C PRO A 212 -9.84 9.22 3.52
N LYS A 213 -9.33 10.15 4.34
CA LYS A 213 -9.21 9.99 5.78
C LYS A 213 -10.57 9.69 6.42
N GLY A 214 -10.59 8.80 7.41
CA GLY A 214 -11.77 8.43 8.19
C GLY A 214 -12.81 7.62 7.40
N LYS A 215 -12.43 7.05 6.26
CA LYS A 215 -13.29 6.15 5.48
C LYS A 215 -12.64 4.77 5.42
N LEU A 216 -13.48 3.74 5.44
CA LEU A 216 -13.06 2.36 5.23
C LEU A 216 -13.07 1.99 3.74
N SER A 217 -12.01 1.33 3.28
CA SER A 217 -11.91 0.85 1.91
C SER A 217 -12.83 -0.35 1.66
N LYS A 218 -13.14 -0.61 0.39
CA LYS A 218 -13.63 -1.93 -0.01
C LYS A 218 -12.52 -2.97 0.17
N PRO A 219 -12.85 -4.26 0.33
CA PRO A 219 -11.85 -5.32 0.33
C PRO A 219 -11.01 -5.31 -0.95
N PHE A 220 -9.69 -5.38 -0.79
CA PHE A 220 -8.74 -5.46 -1.90
C PHE A 220 -7.66 -6.50 -1.61
N LEU A 221 -7.00 -6.99 -2.65
CA LEU A 221 -6.07 -8.10 -2.56
C LEU A 221 -4.63 -7.62 -2.78
N THR A 222 -3.72 -8.09 -1.93
CA THR A 222 -2.26 -7.94 -2.11
C THR A 222 -1.63 -9.32 -2.28
N VAL A 223 -0.30 -9.37 -2.35
CA VAL A 223 0.45 -10.63 -2.35
C VAL A 223 0.29 -11.44 -1.04
N TYR A 224 -0.15 -10.81 0.04
CA TYR A 224 -0.32 -11.47 1.35
C TYR A 224 -1.73 -12.02 1.59
N GLY A 225 -2.74 -11.39 0.98
CA GLY A 225 -4.13 -11.78 1.15
C GLY A 225 -5.09 -10.61 0.96
N PHE A 226 -6.28 -10.72 1.53
CA PHE A 226 -7.29 -9.67 1.48
C PHE A 226 -7.09 -8.67 2.60
N HIS A 227 -7.27 -7.40 2.27
CA HIS A 227 -7.22 -6.29 3.21
C HIS A 227 -8.50 -5.46 3.14
N VAL A 228 -8.84 -4.85 4.27
CA VAL A 228 -9.55 -3.55 4.30
C VAL A 228 -8.69 -2.57 5.06
N LEU A 229 -8.69 -1.30 4.63
CA LEU A 229 -7.89 -0.26 5.26
C LEU A 229 -8.72 0.99 5.55
N GLU A 230 -8.31 1.70 6.58
CA GLU A 230 -8.73 3.06 6.85
C GLU A 230 -7.49 3.93 7.00
N VAL A 231 -7.50 5.10 6.35
CA VAL A 231 -6.52 6.16 6.63
C VAL A 231 -7.01 6.93 7.84
N THR A 232 -6.32 6.81 8.97
CA THR A 232 -6.69 7.45 10.24
C THR A 232 -6.14 8.86 10.33
N ASP A 233 -4.95 9.09 9.78
CA ASP A 233 -4.38 10.42 9.59
C ASP A 233 -3.39 10.47 8.43
N TYR A 234 -2.94 11.67 8.08
CA TYR A 234 -1.97 11.88 7.03
C TYR A 234 -1.07 13.06 7.37
N GLU A 235 0.20 12.98 7.02
CA GLU A 235 1.15 14.08 7.18
C GLU A 235 1.85 14.37 5.85
N ARG A 236 1.53 15.51 5.25
CA ARG A 236 2.25 16.01 4.08
C ARG A 236 3.62 16.55 4.49
N ALA A 237 4.65 16.06 3.83
CA ALA A 237 6.00 16.61 3.95
C ALA A 237 6.22 17.75 2.93
N GLU A 238 7.39 18.39 2.97
CA GLU A 238 7.77 19.37 1.94
C GLU A 238 7.81 18.74 0.55
N ARG A 239 8.40 17.54 0.45
CA ARG A 239 8.43 16.75 -0.79
C ARG A 239 7.36 15.67 -0.73
N SER A 240 6.53 15.56 -1.76
CA SER A 240 5.42 14.59 -1.82
C SER A 240 5.84 13.13 -1.63
N ARG A 241 7.09 12.80 -1.95
CA ARG A 241 7.66 11.46 -1.75
C ARG A 241 7.85 11.08 -0.27
N ASP A 242 7.95 12.07 0.61
CA ASP A 242 8.21 11.90 2.04
C ASP A 242 6.92 11.98 2.87
N ASP A 243 5.75 12.16 2.23
CA ASP A 243 4.44 12.14 2.89
C ASP A 243 4.28 10.83 3.70
N GLN A 244 3.75 10.93 4.91
CA GLN A 244 3.45 9.78 5.78
C GLN A 244 1.93 9.54 5.82
N SER A 245 1.55 8.27 5.75
CA SER A 245 0.17 7.85 5.98
C SER A 245 0.09 7.09 7.30
N PHE A 246 -0.96 7.40 8.08
CA PHE A 246 -1.34 6.69 9.28
C PHE A 246 -2.57 5.87 8.90
N VAL A 247 -2.45 4.56 9.01
CA VAL A 247 -3.54 3.66 8.64
C VAL A 247 -3.78 2.66 9.74
N ARG A 248 -4.97 2.07 9.72
CA ARG A 248 -5.24 0.78 10.36
C ARG A 248 -5.85 -0.16 9.35
N HIS A 249 -5.57 -1.46 9.48
CA HIS A 249 -6.08 -2.45 8.53
C HIS A 249 -6.51 -3.76 9.18
N LEU A 250 -7.28 -4.54 8.43
CA LEU A 250 -7.51 -5.96 8.69
C LEU A 250 -6.89 -6.75 7.55
N LEU A 251 -6.17 -7.82 7.87
CA LEU A 251 -5.57 -8.71 6.89
C LEU A 251 -6.10 -10.13 7.06
N VAL A 252 -6.72 -10.68 6.03
CA VAL A 252 -7.03 -12.12 5.91
C VAL A 252 -5.99 -12.74 4.98
N MET A 253 -5.02 -13.45 5.54
CA MET A 253 -3.90 -14.01 4.78
C MET A 253 -4.31 -15.24 3.97
N TYR A 254 -3.55 -15.52 2.91
CA TYR A 254 -3.61 -16.82 2.25
C TYR A 254 -3.30 -17.94 3.24
N PRO A 255 -4.09 -19.04 3.29
CA PRO A 255 -3.82 -20.16 4.20
C PRO A 255 -2.40 -20.71 4.08
N GLN A 256 -1.90 -20.84 2.85
CA GLN A 256 -0.54 -21.33 2.59
C GLN A 256 0.55 -20.45 3.22
N LEU A 257 0.34 -19.13 3.27
CA LEU A 257 1.30 -18.20 3.88
C LEU A 257 1.33 -18.37 5.40
N LYS A 258 0.16 -18.63 6.02
CA LYS A 258 0.06 -18.93 7.45
C LYS A 258 0.75 -20.25 7.80
N GLU A 259 0.63 -21.25 6.94
CA GLU A 259 1.36 -22.52 7.10
C GLU A 259 2.88 -22.32 7.02
N TRP A 260 3.35 -21.48 6.10
CA TRP A 260 4.76 -21.14 5.99
C TRP A 260 5.27 -20.39 7.21
N GLU A 261 4.50 -19.42 7.70
CA GLU A 261 4.81 -18.70 8.95
C GLU A 261 4.90 -19.66 10.14
N ALA A 262 3.91 -20.54 10.31
CA ALA A 262 3.91 -21.56 11.37
C ALA A 262 5.08 -22.55 11.26
N ALA A 263 5.57 -22.78 10.04
CA ALA A 263 6.77 -23.58 9.77
C ALA A 263 8.09 -22.79 9.90
N GLY A 264 8.05 -21.51 10.28
CA GLY A 264 9.23 -20.65 10.43
C GLY A 264 9.91 -20.24 9.12
N LYS A 265 9.19 -20.30 7.99
CA LYS A 265 9.71 -19.86 6.68
C LYS A 265 9.62 -18.35 6.54
N ASP A 266 10.58 -17.76 5.82
CA ASP A 266 10.48 -16.36 5.38
C ASP A 266 9.48 -16.25 4.21
N ILE A 267 8.27 -15.77 4.52
CA ILE A 267 7.20 -15.57 3.55
C ILE A 267 7.64 -14.69 2.35
N ARG A 268 8.47 -13.68 2.57
CA ARG A 268 8.93 -12.78 1.50
C ARG A 268 9.88 -13.52 0.56
N ALA A 269 10.72 -14.40 1.10
CA ALA A 269 11.59 -15.25 0.30
C ALA A 269 10.79 -16.26 -0.54
N GLU A 270 9.77 -16.89 0.05
CA GLU A 270 8.88 -17.83 -0.65
C GLU A 270 8.11 -17.13 -1.78
N ILE A 271 7.52 -15.94 -1.52
CA ILE A 271 6.88 -15.11 -2.55
C ILE A 271 7.85 -14.77 -3.68
N LYS A 272 9.08 -14.37 -3.35
CA LYS A 272 10.11 -14.06 -4.34
C LYS A 272 10.44 -15.27 -5.20
N GLN A 273 10.49 -16.47 -4.63
CA GLN A 273 10.69 -17.70 -5.37
C GLN A 273 9.51 -17.98 -6.31
N MET A 274 8.27 -17.89 -5.83
CA MET A 274 7.09 -18.06 -6.70
C MET A 274 7.09 -17.09 -7.89
N VAL A 275 7.46 -15.83 -7.65
CA VAL A 275 7.56 -14.81 -8.70
C VAL A 275 8.68 -15.13 -9.70
N ALA A 276 9.81 -15.69 -9.25
CA ALA A 276 10.88 -16.11 -10.14
C ALA A 276 10.48 -17.26 -11.07
N GLU A 277 9.46 -18.05 -10.69
CA GLU A 277 8.95 -19.21 -11.43
C GLU A 277 7.69 -18.92 -12.25
N CYS A 278 7.15 -17.71 -12.20
CA CYS A 278 5.92 -17.36 -12.92
C CYS A 278 6.08 -17.43 -14.44
N LYS A 279 4.98 -17.56 -15.17
CA LYS A 279 4.91 -17.49 -16.63
C LYS A 279 4.24 -16.20 -17.04
N ILE A 280 4.86 -15.45 -17.94
CA ILE A 280 4.34 -14.15 -18.40
C ILE A 280 4.01 -14.24 -19.89
N GLN A 281 2.80 -13.84 -20.27
CA GLN A 281 2.45 -13.61 -21.68
C GLN A 281 2.23 -12.11 -21.89
N ILE A 282 2.64 -11.61 -23.05
CA ILE A 282 2.49 -10.21 -23.43
C ILE A 282 1.56 -10.11 -24.64
N ALA A 283 0.68 -9.11 -24.64
CA ALA A 283 -0.24 -8.88 -25.76
C ALA A 283 0.49 -8.34 -27.01
N GLU A 284 1.60 -7.62 -26.83
CA GLU A 284 2.30 -6.89 -27.89
C GLU A 284 3.83 -6.93 -27.66
N ALA A 285 4.61 -6.96 -28.74
CA ALA A 285 6.07 -7.15 -28.67
C ALA A 285 6.81 -6.07 -27.86
N TRP A 286 6.35 -4.82 -27.90
CA TRP A 286 7.00 -3.71 -27.21
C TRP A 286 6.90 -3.83 -25.67
N LEU A 287 5.87 -4.53 -25.15
CA LEU A 287 5.68 -4.76 -23.71
C LEU A 287 6.80 -5.63 -23.10
N ARG A 288 7.56 -6.36 -23.92
CA ARG A 288 8.77 -7.07 -23.47
C ARG A 288 9.72 -6.17 -22.69
N ASN A 289 9.84 -4.90 -23.09
CA ASN A 289 10.73 -3.95 -22.42
C ASN A 289 10.15 -3.42 -21.09
N MET A 290 8.83 -3.49 -20.93
CA MET A 290 8.11 -3.13 -19.70
C MET A 290 8.16 -4.24 -18.64
N VAL A 291 8.45 -5.48 -19.04
CA VAL A 291 8.69 -6.57 -18.09
C VAL A 291 10.08 -6.39 -17.44
N PRO A 292 10.20 -6.54 -16.10
CA PRO A 292 11.47 -6.43 -15.39
C PRO A 292 12.55 -7.33 -16.00
N PRO A 293 13.80 -6.85 -16.16
CA PRO A 293 14.87 -7.61 -16.83
C PRO A 293 15.04 -9.04 -16.28
N LYS A 294 14.96 -9.21 -14.97
CA LYS A 294 15.09 -10.51 -14.27
C LYS A 294 13.97 -11.52 -14.57
N LEU A 295 12.85 -11.08 -15.14
CA LEU A 295 11.69 -11.92 -15.49
C LEU A 295 11.49 -12.05 -17.01
N ARG A 296 12.35 -11.45 -17.84
CA ARG A 296 12.21 -11.55 -19.31
C ARG A 296 12.44 -12.96 -19.86
N SER A 297 13.15 -13.80 -19.11
CA SER A 297 13.29 -15.25 -19.39
C SER A 297 11.98 -16.02 -19.18
N ASN A 298 11.05 -15.45 -18.43
CA ASN A 298 9.76 -16.07 -18.08
C ASN A 298 8.67 -15.78 -19.11
N LEU A 299 9.01 -15.01 -20.16
CA LEU A 299 8.12 -14.72 -21.27
C LEU A 299 7.85 -16.00 -22.07
N VAL A 300 6.59 -16.40 -22.11
CA VAL A 300 6.13 -17.49 -22.96
C VAL A 300 5.93 -16.93 -24.36
N VAL A 301 6.67 -17.46 -25.33
CA VAL A 301 6.46 -17.13 -26.74
C VAL A 301 5.15 -17.80 -27.15
N ASP A 302 4.13 -17.00 -27.47
CA ASP A 302 2.96 -17.54 -28.15
C ASP A 302 3.41 -18.06 -29.52
N ARG A 303 3.22 -19.35 -29.79
CA ARG A 303 3.47 -19.94 -31.12
C ARG A 303 2.48 -19.44 -32.19
N PHE A 304 1.73 -18.38 -31.94
CA PHE A 304 0.68 -17.85 -32.82
C PHE A 304 1.13 -16.64 -33.65
N GLN A 305 2.43 -16.42 -33.83
CA GLN A 305 2.95 -15.48 -34.84
C GLN A 305 4.00 -16.11 -35.76
N SER A 306 3.79 -17.36 -36.18
CA SER A 306 4.53 -17.97 -37.30
C SER A 306 3.65 -18.17 -38.54
N GLU A 307 2.66 -17.31 -38.75
CA GLU A 307 1.90 -17.22 -40.01
C GLU A 307 1.56 -15.75 -40.31
N GLN A 308 2.55 -14.95 -40.70
CA GLN A 308 2.46 -13.92 -41.74
C GLN A 308 3.85 -13.69 -42.36
#